data_AF-A0A967PLV7-F1
#
_entry.id   AF-A0A967PLV7-F1
#
_cell.length_a   1.000
_cell.length_b   1.000
_cell.length_c   1.000
_cell.angle_alpha   90.00
_cell.angle_beta   90.00
_cell.angle_gamma   90.00
#
_symmetry.space_group_name_H-M   'P 1'
#
loop_
_entity.id
_entity.type
_entity.pdbx_description
1 polymer ?
#
loop_
_entity_poly.entity_id
_entity_poly.type
_entity_poly.pdbx_seq_one_letter_code
_entity_poly.pdbx_strand_id
1 'polypeptide(L)'
;MVSLSDAQTRHLRRVLRLEMGGAVDYTDGAGRRGSGRMTEGGLERGDEWMDAEPQPSLCLAVAPPHARERVRFLVEKLSEMGVARIRWLRTHHGEGRPPRGDRAAAWAAGALEQSRGAWQTRVDDDWCGW
;
A
#
# COMPACT_ATOMS: atom_id res chain seq x y z
N MET A 1 -19.87 -8.80 -4.85
CA MET A 1 -18.79 -8.66 -5.85
C MET A 1 -17.81 -7.57 -5.37
N VAL A 2 -16.52 -7.71 -5.64
CA VAL A 2 -15.51 -6.67 -5.44
C VAL A 2 -15.23 -6.00 -6.78
N SER A 3 -15.32 -4.68 -6.83
CA SER A 3 -15.00 -3.89 -8.01
C SER A 3 -13.49 -3.79 -8.18
N LEU A 4 -13.00 -4.11 -9.37
CA LEU A 4 -11.60 -3.95 -9.73
C LEU A 4 -11.44 -2.71 -10.61
N SER A 5 -10.40 -1.93 -10.36
CA SER A 5 -9.99 -0.89 -11.31
C SER A 5 -9.50 -1.50 -12.63
N ASP A 6 -9.44 -0.69 -13.69
CA ASP A 6 -8.87 -1.10 -14.98
C ASP A 6 -7.42 -1.58 -14.85
N ALA A 7 -6.65 -0.96 -13.94
CA ALA A 7 -5.27 -1.34 -13.67
C ALA A 7 -5.19 -2.73 -13.01
N GLN A 8 -6.01 -2.99 -11.99
CA GLN A 8 -6.08 -4.30 -11.31
C GLN A 8 -6.58 -5.39 -12.24
N THR A 9 -7.63 -5.13 -13.03
CA THR A 9 -8.15 -6.07 -14.03
C THR A 9 -7.09 -6.44 -15.06
N ARG A 10 -6.35 -5.43 -15.56
CA ARG A 10 -5.23 -5.65 -16.50
C ARG A 10 -4.12 -6.46 -15.84
N HIS A 11 -3.76 -6.17 -14.60
CA HIS A 11 -2.72 -6.90 -13.88
C HIS A 11 -3.09 -8.37 -13.73
N LEU A 12 -4.29 -8.67 -13.21
CA LEU A 12 -4.77 -10.03 -13.00
C LEU A 12 -4.88 -10.82 -14.32
N ARG A 13 -5.47 -10.23 -15.38
CA ARG A 13 -5.73 -10.96 -16.63
C ARG A 13 -4.55 -11.01 -17.60
N ARG A 14 -3.75 -9.94 -17.71
CA ARG A 14 -2.66 -9.86 -18.71
C ARG A 14 -1.28 -10.16 -18.16
N VAL A 15 -1.02 -9.75 -16.91
CA VAL A 15 0.30 -9.96 -16.28
C VAL A 15 0.31 -11.31 -15.58
N LEU A 16 -0.60 -11.53 -14.63
CA LEU A 16 -0.69 -12.79 -13.89
C LEU A 16 -1.37 -13.91 -14.68
N ARG A 17 -2.13 -13.56 -15.73
CA ARG A 17 -2.88 -14.51 -16.58
C ARG A 17 -3.80 -15.42 -15.76
N LEU A 18 -4.41 -14.85 -14.73
CA LEU A 18 -5.31 -15.59 -13.84
C LEU A 18 -6.54 -16.07 -14.61
N GLU A 19 -6.80 -17.36 -14.52
CA GLU A 19 -7.96 -17.99 -15.16
C GLU A 19 -9.26 -17.71 -14.41
N MET A 20 -10.37 -17.94 -15.10
CA MET A 20 -11.70 -17.92 -14.51
C MET A 20 -11.81 -18.95 -13.38
N GLY A 21 -12.40 -18.55 -12.26
CA GLY A 21 -12.43 -19.35 -11.02
C GLY A 21 -11.15 -19.29 -10.20
N GLY A 22 -10.07 -18.68 -10.71
CA GLY A 22 -8.81 -18.51 -9.99
C GLY A 22 -8.96 -17.71 -8.70
N ALA A 23 -8.30 -18.17 -7.64
CA ALA A 23 -8.36 -17.54 -6.32
C ALA A 23 -7.58 -16.21 -6.28
N VAL A 24 -8.12 -15.24 -5.55
CA VAL A 24 -7.50 -13.94 -5.31
C VAL A 24 -7.74 -13.54 -3.86
N ASP A 25 -6.68 -13.17 -3.17
CA ASP A 25 -6.77 -12.47 -1.90
C ASP A 25 -6.82 -10.96 -2.15
N TYR A 26 -7.59 -10.23 -1.34
CA TYR A 26 -7.71 -8.79 -1.43
C TYR A 26 -7.74 -8.14 -0.05
N THR A 27 -7.43 -6.84 -0.06
CA THR A 27 -7.46 -5.95 1.09
C THR A 27 -8.06 -4.61 0.66
N ASP A 28 -8.81 -3.95 1.53
CA ASP A 28 -9.26 -2.57 1.31
C ASP A 28 -8.27 -1.53 1.83
N GLY A 29 -7.19 -1.97 2.50
CA GLY A 29 -6.22 -1.10 3.15
C GLY A 29 -6.76 -0.38 4.39
N ALA A 30 -7.96 -0.72 4.85
CA ALA A 30 -8.65 -0.15 6.00
C ALA A 30 -9.09 -1.25 7.00
N GLY A 31 -8.34 -2.35 7.02
CA GLY A 31 -8.51 -3.46 7.97
C GLY A 31 -9.26 -4.66 7.41
N ARG A 32 -10.02 -4.53 6.32
CA ARG A 32 -10.70 -5.69 5.74
C ARG A 32 -9.75 -6.45 4.83
N ARG A 33 -9.62 -7.75 5.10
CA ARG A 33 -9.05 -8.71 4.17
C ARG A 33 -10.07 -9.76 3.79
N GLY A 34 -9.84 -10.39 2.65
CA GLY A 34 -10.66 -11.50 2.23
C GLY A 34 -10.06 -12.26 1.08
N SER A 35 -10.76 -13.33 0.74
CA SER A 35 -10.49 -14.15 -0.44
C SER A 35 -11.66 -14.05 -1.40
N GLY A 36 -11.41 -14.41 -2.66
CA GLY A 36 -12.42 -14.37 -3.72
C GLY A 36 -11.97 -15.16 -4.94
N ARG A 37 -12.83 -15.18 -5.95
CA ARG A 37 -12.55 -15.86 -7.23
C ARG A 37 -12.79 -14.94 -8.41
N MET A 38 -11.94 -15.07 -9.43
CA MET A 38 -12.08 -14.34 -10.68
C MET A 38 -13.33 -14.82 -11.44
N THR A 39 -14.16 -13.88 -11.86
CA THR A 39 -15.36 -14.09 -12.67
C THR A 39 -15.35 -13.16 -13.90
N GLU A 40 -16.34 -13.28 -14.79
CA GLU A 40 -16.42 -12.43 -15.97
C GLU A 40 -16.67 -10.98 -15.59
N GLY A 41 -17.50 -10.76 -14.55
CA GLY A 41 -17.90 -9.46 -14.02
C GLY A 41 -16.97 -8.86 -12.97
N GLY A 42 -15.82 -9.49 -12.67
CA GLY A 42 -14.87 -9.02 -11.67
C GLY A 42 -14.56 -10.10 -10.63
N LEU A 43 -14.41 -9.72 -9.36
CA LEU A 43 -14.09 -10.67 -8.30
C LEU A 43 -15.34 -11.02 -7.47
N GLU A 44 -15.68 -12.30 -7.39
CA GLU A 44 -16.69 -12.79 -6.46
C GLU A 44 -16.10 -12.85 -5.05
N ARG A 45 -16.84 -12.34 -4.06
CA ARG A 45 -16.40 -12.31 -2.65
C ARG A 45 -16.53 -13.71 -2.05
N GLY A 46 -15.46 -14.19 -1.42
CA GLY A 46 -15.47 -15.34 -0.52
C GLY A 46 -15.45 -14.89 0.94
N ASP A 47 -14.66 -15.59 1.76
CA ASP A 47 -14.52 -15.26 3.19
C ASP A 47 -13.81 -13.92 3.38
N GLU A 48 -14.37 -13.08 4.25
CA GLU A 48 -13.82 -11.78 4.65
C GLU A 48 -13.71 -11.72 6.18
N TRP A 49 -12.69 -11.02 6.66
CA TRP A 49 -12.50 -10.72 8.07
C TRP A 49 -11.92 -9.32 8.26
N MET A 50 -11.98 -8.84 9.49
CA MET A 50 -11.44 -7.54 9.89
C MET A 50 -10.23 -7.77 10.79
N ASP A 51 -9.06 -7.31 10.35
CA ASP A 51 -7.87 -7.28 11.18
C ASP A 51 -7.91 -6.06 12.10
N ALA A 52 -7.55 -6.24 13.37
CA ALA A 52 -7.40 -5.12 14.30
C ALA A 52 -6.32 -4.14 13.80
N GLU A 53 -6.50 -2.85 14.06
CA GLU A 53 -5.47 -1.85 13.77
C GLU A 53 -4.22 -2.16 14.60
N PRO A 54 -3.00 -2.11 14.01
CA PRO A 54 -1.76 -2.36 14.74
C PRO A 54 -1.62 -1.46 15.97
N GLN A 55 -1.33 -2.08 17.12
CA GLN A 55 -1.04 -1.37 18.37
C GLN A 55 0.36 -1.75 18.87
N PRO A 56 1.22 -0.76 19.20
CA PRO A 56 0.97 0.67 19.09
C PRO A 56 0.94 1.15 17.62
N SER A 57 0.20 2.22 17.35
CA SER A 57 0.23 2.89 16.04
C SER A 57 1.55 3.66 15.87
N LEU A 58 2.41 3.19 14.97
CA LEU A 58 3.74 3.77 14.76
C LEU A 58 3.71 4.86 13.69
N CYS A 59 4.16 6.07 14.07
CA CYS A 59 4.42 7.17 13.14
C CYS A 59 5.93 7.41 13.06
N LEU A 60 6.52 7.25 11.88
CA LEU A 60 7.93 7.57 11.65
C LEU A 60 8.07 8.98 11.07
N ALA A 61 8.83 9.83 11.74
CA ALA A 61 9.29 11.10 11.20
C ALA A 61 10.73 10.94 10.70
N VAL A 62 10.97 11.19 9.41
CA VAL A 62 12.27 10.94 8.78
C VAL A 62 12.58 11.98 7.69
N ALA A 63 13.84 12.41 7.59
CA ALA A 63 14.29 13.22 6.46
C ALA A 63 14.37 12.34 5.20
N PRO A 64 13.81 12.76 4.05
CA PRO A 64 13.86 11.97 2.84
C PRO A 64 15.31 11.77 2.38
N PRO A 65 15.74 10.53 2.07
CA PRO A 65 17.00 10.30 1.39
C PRO A 65 17.12 11.10 0.09
N HIS A 66 18.34 11.52 -0.28
CA HIS A 66 18.57 12.28 -1.52
C HIS A 66 18.14 11.50 -2.77
N ALA A 67 18.47 10.20 -2.82
CA ALA A 67 18.19 9.36 -3.97
C ALA A 67 16.74 8.82 -3.94
N ARG A 68 16.02 8.98 -5.05
CA ARG A 68 14.58 8.63 -5.13
C ARG A 68 14.32 7.13 -4.91
N GLU A 69 15.20 6.26 -5.40
CA GLU A 69 15.06 4.81 -5.17
C GLU A 69 15.18 4.46 -3.68
N ARG A 70 15.97 5.20 -2.91
CA ARG A 70 16.07 5.04 -1.45
C ARG A 70 14.82 5.54 -0.73
N VAL A 71 14.20 6.61 -1.21
CA VAL A 71 12.88 7.07 -0.69
C VAL A 71 11.83 5.99 -0.93
N ARG A 72 11.76 5.44 -2.15
CA ARG A 72 10.84 4.34 -2.48
C ARG A 72 11.07 3.13 -1.57
N PHE A 73 12.31 2.67 -1.48
CA PHE A 73 12.69 1.54 -0.63
C PHE A 73 12.27 1.77 0.83
N LEU A 74 12.49 2.98 1.36
CA LEU A 74 12.07 3.34 2.71
C LEU A 74 10.55 3.23 2.88
N VAL A 75 9.76 3.78 1.94
CA VAL A 75 8.30 3.69 1.99
C VAL A 75 7.82 2.24 1.95
N GLU A 76 8.36 1.43 1.03
CA GLU A 76 7.99 0.01 0.89
C GLU A 76 8.30 -0.76 2.18
N LYS A 77 9.52 -0.62 2.73
CA LYS A 77 9.93 -1.38 3.92
C LYS A 77 9.18 -0.97 5.18
N LEU A 78 8.93 0.32 5.38
CA LEU A 78 8.12 0.77 6.52
C LEU A 78 6.66 0.29 6.41
N SER A 79 6.13 0.21 5.19
CA SER A 79 4.79 -0.33 4.96
C SER A 79 4.73 -1.84 5.26
N GLU A 80 5.70 -2.61 4.78
CA GLU A 80 5.83 -4.05 5.10
C GLU A 80 5.98 -4.31 6.61
N MET A 81 6.62 -3.39 7.35
CA MET A 81 6.79 -3.47 8.80
C MET A 81 5.57 -2.99 9.61
N GLY A 82 4.48 -2.55 8.96
CA GLY A 82 3.26 -2.12 9.63
C GLY A 82 3.33 -0.72 10.25
N VAL A 83 4.18 0.17 9.74
CA VAL A 83 4.19 1.58 10.15
C VAL A 83 2.89 2.24 9.69
N ALA A 84 2.16 2.87 10.60
CA ALA A 84 0.88 3.50 10.29
C ALA A 84 1.05 4.80 9.48
N ARG A 85 2.09 5.59 9.77
CA ARG A 85 2.32 6.87 9.08
C ARG A 85 3.79 7.22 8.89
N ILE A 86 4.11 7.79 7.73
CA ILE A 86 5.42 8.38 7.42
C ILE A 86 5.26 9.89 7.28
N ARG A 87 6.07 10.65 8.03
CA ARG A 87 6.15 12.11 8.03
C ARG A 87 7.53 12.55 7.57
N TRP A 88 7.61 13.51 6.64
CA TRP A 88 8.89 13.99 6.13
C TRP A 88 9.42 15.17 6.94
N LEU A 89 10.67 15.05 7.43
CA LEU A 89 11.35 16.10 8.17
C LEU A 89 12.24 16.94 7.25
N ARG A 90 12.10 18.27 7.32
CA ARG A 90 13.09 19.18 6.75
C ARG A 90 14.21 19.37 7.77
N THR A 91 15.45 19.07 7.40
CA THR A 91 16.62 19.20 8.28
C THR A 91 17.66 20.11 7.64
N HIS A 92 18.55 20.69 8.46
CA HIS A 92 19.57 21.63 7.99
C HIS A 92 20.49 21.06 6.89
N HIS A 93 20.84 19.76 6.99
CA HIS A 93 21.68 19.05 6.02
C HIS A 93 20.88 18.13 5.09
N GLY A 94 19.55 18.26 5.05
CA GLY A 94 18.69 17.43 4.22
C GLY A 94 18.64 17.92 2.78
N GLU A 95 19.01 17.05 1.83
CA GLU A 95 19.00 17.37 0.39
C GLU A 95 17.82 16.73 -0.37
N GLY A 96 17.15 15.74 0.24
CA GLY A 96 16.01 15.04 -0.36
C GLY A 96 14.73 15.87 -0.36
N ARG A 97 13.71 15.37 -1.06
CA ARG A 97 12.36 15.96 -1.08
C ARG A 97 11.29 14.88 -0.88
N PRO A 98 10.16 15.21 -0.24
CA PRO A 98 8.99 14.33 -0.22
C PRO A 98 8.62 13.89 -1.64
N PRO A 99 8.28 12.61 -1.84
CA PRO A 99 7.68 12.16 -3.10
C PRO A 99 6.29 12.78 -3.26
N ARG A 100 5.81 12.88 -4.50
CA ARG A 100 4.39 13.21 -4.75
C ARG A 100 3.48 12.18 -4.07
N GLY A 101 2.36 12.64 -3.51
CA GLY A 101 1.44 11.81 -2.73
C GLY A 101 0.90 10.61 -3.50
N ASP A 102 0.48 10.80 -4.76
CA ASP A 102 0.00 9.74 -5.65
C ASP A 102 1.01 8.59 -5.82
N ARG A 103 2.27 8.96 -6.00
CA ARG A 103 3.39 8.03 -6.16
C ARG A 103 3.73 7.32 -4.87
N ALA A 104 3.73 8.03 -3.75
CA ALA A 104 3.99 7.45 -2.44
C ALA A 104 2.89 6.45 -2.06
N ALA A 105 1.63 6.79 -2.31
CA ALA A 105 0.48 5.92 -2.12
C ALA A 105 0.58 4.66 -2.99
N ALA A 106 0.99 4.77 -4.25
CA ALA A 106 1.19 3.62 -5.12
C ALA A 106 2.29 2.67 -4.61
N TRP A 107 3.40 3.19 -4.07
CA TRP A 107 4.44 2.37 -3.46
C TRP A 107 3.97 1.67 -2.19
N ALA A 108 3.27 2.41 -1.32
CA ALA A 108 2.75 1.87 -0.07
C ALA A 108 1.66 0.80 -0.34
N ALA A 109 0.81 0.98 -1.36
CA ALA A 109 -0.18 -0.02 -1.77
C ALA A 109 0.46 -1.29 -2.32
N GLY A 110 1.48 -1.15 -3.17
CA GLY A 110 2.25 -2.29 -3.66
C GLY A 110 2.92 -3.08 -2.53
N ALA A 111 3.47 -2.39 -1.53
CA ALA A 111 4.05 -3.03 -0.35
C ALA A 111 2.99 -3.70 0.54
N LEU A 112 1.80 -3.10 0.68
CA LEU A 112 0.68 -3.70 1.40
C LEU A 112 0.25 -5.02 0.76
N GLU A 113 0.06 -5.03 -0.56
CA GLU A 113 -0.32 -6.23 -1.32
C GLU A 113 0.75 -7.33 -1.20
N GLN A 114 2.03 -6.98 -1.37
CA GLN A 114 3.14 -7.93 -1.26
C GLN A 114 3.29 -8.54 0.14
N SER A 115 3.05 -7.75 1.19
CA SER A 115 3.10 -8.21 2.58
C SER A 115 1.82 -8.89 3.05
N ARG A 116 0.76 -8.93 2.22
CA ARG A 116 -0.59 -9.40 2.58
C ARG A 116 -1.20 -8.67 3.79
N GLY A 117 -0.85 -7.39 3.96
CA GLY A 117 -1.32 -6.56 5.07
C GLY A 117 -2.76 -6.08 4.91
N ALA A 118 -3.35 -5.64 6.02
CA ALA A 118 -4.73 -5.14 6.08
C ALA A 118 -4.85 -3.61 6.14
N TRP A 119 -3.81 -2.93 6.65
CA TRP A 119 -3.84 -1.50 6.95
C TRP A 119 -2.79 -0.75 6.12
N GLN A 120 -3.26 0.20 5.32
CA GLN A 120 -2.42 0.99 4.43
C GLN A 120 -1.61 2.02 5.21
N THR A 121 -0.28 2.00 5.04
CA THR A 121 0.57 3.07 5.54
C THR A 121 0.23 4.39 4.87
N ARG A 122 -0.05 5.41 5.68
CA ARG A 122 -0.22 6.79 5.22
C ARG A 122 1.13 7.43 5.01
N VAL A 123 1.41 7.90 3.80
CA VAL A 123 2.62 8.68 3.50
C VAL A 123 2.20 10.11 3.24
N ASP A 124 2.68 11.05 4.06
CA ASP A 124 2.41 12.46 3.82
C ASP A 124 3.13 12.95 2.55
N ASP A 125 2.54 13.93 1.88
CA ASP A 125 3.01 14.47 0.60
C ASP A 125 3.79 15.79 0.73
N ASP A 126 3.90 16.31 1.96
CA ASP A 126 4.65 17.51 2.29
C ASP A 126 5.50 17.32 3.56
N TRP A 127 6.29 18.33 3.87
CA TRP A 127 7.03 18.44 5.12
C TRP A 127 6.08 18.48 6.31
N CYS A 128 6.52 17.90 7.42
CA CYS A 128 5.84 18.12 8.69
C CYS A 128 5.93 19.60 9.09
N GLY A 129 4.79 20.24 9.29
CA GLY A 129 4.72 21.47 10.08
C GLY A 129 4.84 21.12 11.56
N TRP A 130 5.79 21.72 12.24
CA TRP A 130 5.86 21.82 13.70
C TRP A 130 5.98 23.31 14.03
#